data_AF-A0A7V5F132-F1
#
_entry.id   AF-A0A7V5F132-F1
#
_cell.length_a   1.000
_cell.length_b   1.000
_cell.length_c   1.000
_cell.angle_alpha   90.00
_cell.angle_beta   90.00
_cell.angle_gamma   90.00
#
_symmetry.space_group_name_H-M   'P 1'
#
loop_
_entity.id
_entity.type
_entity.pdbx_description
1 polymer ?
#
loop_
_entity_poly.entity_id
_entity_poly.type
_entity_poly.pdbx_seq_one_letter_code
_entity_poly.pdbx_strand_id
1 'polypeptide(L)'
;ALESAGASDLARAMLTRYHADARAMPAPAFAASLAASDADLARVAVSFGVGLDAVLRRRASLGGEAVGLAICDGTGTLTLRKSVDGFALPRFGAGCARWPLFQALSRPAQPVSALVEMPGRLERRFLCRAISLPVAGTGFDAPLVYESTMLIEAAPDDAAGRFGPVVQAGVSCRICPREGCAARREPSILSAAQ
;
A
#
# COMPACT_ATOMS: atom_id res chain seq x y z
N ALA A 1 25.59 4.75 -7.88
CA ALA A 1 25.00 4.90 -9.23
C ALA A 1 24.12 3.69 -9.54
N LEU A 2 23.30 3.69 -10.59
CA LEU A 2 22.65 2.46 -11.06
C LEU A 2 23.68 1.66 -11.85
N GLU A 3 24.39 0.75 -11.18
CA GLU A 3 25.63 0.13 -11.68
C GLU A 3 25.40 -1.10 -12.57
N SER A 4 24.17 -1.58 -12.71
CA SER A 4 23.83 -2.73 -13.55
C SER A 4 22.71 -2.42 -14.54
N ALA A 5 22.67 -3.18 -15.63
CA ALA A 5 21.58 -3.13 -16.61
C ALA A 5 20.22 -3.41 -15.94
N GLY A 6 20.13 -4.46 -15.12
CA GLY A 6 18.90 -4.80 -14.41
C GLY A 6 18.41 -3.70 -13.46
N ALA A 7 19.32 -3.03 -12.74
CA ALA A 7 18.97 -1.88 -11.92
C ALA A 7 18.46 -0.70 -12.77
N SER A 8 19.05 -0.49 -13.93
CA SER A 8 18.65 0.56 -14.88
C SER A 8 17.29 0.30 -15.50
N ASP A 9 16.98 -0.95 -15.83
CA ASP A 9 15.68 -1.35 -16.40
C ASP A 9 14.54 -1.20 -15.37
N LEU A 10 14.78 -1.63 -14.13
CA LEU A 10 13.84 -1.43 -13.04
C LEU A 10 13.57 0.06 -12.78
N ALA A 11 14.64 0.87 -12.72
CA ALA A 11 14.52 2.31 -12.54
C ALA A 11 13.76 2.96 -13.70
N ARG A 12 14.02 2.54 -14.94
CA ARG A 12 13.32 3.03 -16.13
C ARG A 12 11.82 2.71 -16.04
N ALA A 13 11.45 1.47 -15.73
CA ALA A 13 10.05 1.07 -15.59
C ALA A 13 9.32 1.91 -14.52
N MET A 14 9.97 2.10 -13.36
CA MET A 14 9.44 2.94 -12.28
C MET A 14 9.27 4.41 -12.72
N LEU A 15 10.28 4.98 -13.37
CA LEU A 15 10.25 6.38 -13.84
C LEU A 15 9.22 6.60 -14.96
N THR A 16 9.05 5.64 -15.87
CA THR A 16 8.01 5.69 -16.89
C THR A 16 6.62 5.69 -16.27
N ARG A 17 6.36 4.82 -15.27
CA ARG A 17 5.10 4.79 -14.54
C ARG A 17 4.85 6.10 -13.77
N TYR A 18 5.88 6.59 -13.07
CA TYR A 18 5.82 7.88 -12.38
C TYR A 18 5.51 9.03 -13.34
N HIS A 19 6.16 9.07 -14.50
CA HIS A 19 5.95 10.11 -15.50
C HIS A 19 4.51 10.07 -16.06
N ALA A 20 3.99 8.87 -16.34
CA ALA A 20 2.60 8.70 -16.78
C ALA A 20 1.60 9.21 -15.72
N ASP A 21 1.77 8.81 -14.46
CA ASP A 21 0.93 9.27 -13.35
C ASP A 21 1.02 10.81 -13.18
N ALA A 22 2.23 11.37 -13.28
CA ALA A 22 2.46 12.82 -13.14
C ALA A 22 1.89 13.65 -14.29
N ARG A 23 1.89 13.10 -15.52
CA ARG A 23 1.25 13.74 -16.69
C ARG A 23 -0.27 13.71 -16.59
N ALA A 24 -0.85 12.58 -16.15
CA ALA A 24 -2.29 12.46 -15.97
C ALA A 24 -2.79 13.32 -14.80
N MET A 25 -1.98 13.47 -13.75
CA MET A 25 -2.32 14.21 -12.54
C MET A 25 -1.23 15.25 -12.19
N PRO A 26 -1.19 16.41 -12.87
CA PRO A 26 -0.26 17.49 -12.54
C PRO A 26 -0.39 17.93 -11.08
N ALA A 27 0.73 18.21 -10.40
CA ALA A 27 0.73 18.42 -8.95
C ALA A 27 -0.24 19.51 -8.45
N PRO A 28 -0.34 20.70 -9.08
CA PRO A 28 -1.29 21.73 -8.64
C PRO A 28 -2.75 21.28 -8.80
N ALA A 29 -3.08 20.65 -9.94
CA ALA A 29 -4.43 20.15 -10.20
C ALA A 29 -4.81 19.01 -9.23
N PHE A 30 -3.86 18.12 -8.93
CA PHE A 30 -4.07 17.04 -7.97
C PHE A 30 -4.35 17.57 -6.58
N ALA A 31 -3.58 18.56 -6.11
CA ALA A 31 -3.79 19.20 -4.82
C ALA A 31 -5.17 19.87 -4.73
N ALA A 32 -5.59 20.58 -5.79
CA ALA A 32 -6.91 21.20 -5.85
C ALA A 32 -8.04 20.17 -5.81
N SER A 33 -7.94 19.07 -6.58
CA SER A 33 -8.92 17.98 -6.57
C SER A 33 -9.00 17.28 -5.21
N LEU A 34 -7.85 17.05 -4.55
CA LEU A 34 -7.80 16.47 -3.21
C LEU A 34 -8.50 17.35 -2.17
N ALA A 35 -8.30 18.66 -2.22
CA ALA A 35 -8.97 19.61 -1.33
C ALA A 35 -10.49 19.66 -1.59
N ALA A 36 -10.91 19.71 -2.87
CA ALA A 36 -12.32 19.76 -3.25
C ALA A 36 -13.11 18.47 -2.94
N SER A 37 -12.41 17.35 -2.71
CA SER A 37 -12.99 16.03 -2.44
C SER A 37 -12.96 15.61 -0.98
N ASP A 38 -12.53 16.49 -0.05
CA ASP A 38 -12.30 16.13 1.36
C ASP A 38 -11.38 14.90 1.50
N ALA A 39 -10.31 14.87 0.70
CA ALA A 39 -9.34 13.77 0.63
C ALA A 39 -9.91 12.39 0.26
N ASP A 40 -11.10 12.34 -0.37
CA ASP A 40 -11.64 11.12 -0.97
C ASP A 40 -10.92 10.79 -2.29
N LEU A 41 -9.99 9.84 -2.21
CA LEU A 41 -9.16 9.42 -3.33
C LEU A 41 -9.97 8.75 -4.45
N ALA A 42 -11.15 8.19 -4.18
CA ALA A 42 -12.01 7.64 -5.21
C ALA A 42 -12.63 8.76 -6.05
N ARG A 43 -13.06 9.86 -5.41
CA ARG A 43 -13.53 11.07 -6.12
C ARG A 43 -12.41 11.72 -6.93
N VAL A 44 -11.19 11.75 -6.40
CA VAL A 44 -10.00 12.21 -7.17
C VAL A 44 -9.82 11.34 -8.42
N ALA A 45 -9.90 10.02 -8.29
CA ALA A 45 -9.76 9.10 -9.43
C ALA A 45 -10.78 9.40 -10.54
N VAL A 46 -12.05 9.58 -10.16
CA VAL A 46 -13.12 9.96 -11.09
C VAL A 46 -12.82 11.30 -11.76
N SER A 47 -12.36 12.32 -11.02
CA SER A 47 -12.10 13.66 -11.57
C SER A 47 -11.00 13.68 -12.65
N PHE A 48 -10.03 12.76 -12.57
CA PHE A 48 -8.95 12.64 -13.55
C PHE A 48 -9.20 11.55 -14.60
N GLY A 49 -10.26 10.75 -14.46
CA GLY A 49 -10.53 9.62 -15.35
C GLY A 49 -9.45 8.53 -15.30
N VAL A 50 -8.85 8.30 -14.12
CA VAL A 50 -7.76 7.33 -13.91
C VAL A 50 -8.14 6.25 -12.91
N GLY A 51 -7.39 5.14 -12.90
CA GLY A 51 -7.51 4.11 -11.88
C GLY A 51 -7.15 4.61 -10.47
N LEU A 52 -7.80 4.06 -9.46
CA LEU A 52 -7.54 4.42 -8.07
C LEU A 52 -6.09 4.09 -7.65
N ASP A 53 -5.52 3.03 -8.19
CA ASP A 53 -4.12 2.65 -8.01
C ASP A 53 -3.16 3.79 -8.43
N ALA A 54 -3.45 4.48 -9.54
CA ALA A 54 -2.69 5.63 -10.00
C ALA A 54 -2.78 6.80 -9.03
N VAL A 55 -3.98 7.07 -8.49
CA VAL A 55 -4.17 8.10 -7.45
C VAL A 55 -3.37 7.78 -6.20
N LEU A 56 -3.35 6.52 -5.74
CA LEU A 56 -2.56 6.10 -4.59
C LEU A 56 -1.06 6.34 -4.83
N ARG A 57 -0.53 5.92 -5.99
CA ARG A 57 0.87 6.17 -6.36
C ARG A 57 1.18 7.66 -6.43
N ARG A 58 0.28 8.45 -7.04
CA ARG A 58 0.46 9.89 -7.17
C ARG A 58 0.50 10.58 -5.81
N ARG A 59 -0.44 10.24 -4.92
CA ARG A 59 -0.49 10.74 -3.54
C ARG A 59 0.80 10.41 -2.78
N ALA A 60 1.30 9.18 -2.91
CA ALA A 60 2.57 8.78 -2.30
C ALA A 60 3.77 9.54 -2.86
N SER A 61 3.78 9.84 -4.17
CA SER A 61 4.87 10.57 -4.81
C SER A 61 4.94 12.05 -4.40
N LEU A 62 3.79 12.68 -4.19
CA LEU A 62 3.68 14.09 -3.77
C LEU A 62 3.78 14.26 -2.25
N GLY A 63 3.49 13.20 -1.48
CA GLY A 63 3.46 13.22 -0.02
C GLY A 63 4.83 13.19 0.67
N GLY A 64 5.94 13.15 -0.08
CA GLY A 64 7.29 13.12 0.49
C GLY A 64 7.47 11.94 1.46
N GLU A 65 8.16 12.16 2.58
CA GLU A 65 8.41 11.10 3.58
C GLU A 65 7.20 10.80 4.48
N ALA A 66 6.17 11.64 4.48
CA ALA A 66 4.98 11.50 5.32
C ALA A 66 3.99 10.44 4.81
N VAL A 67 4.20 9.90 3.61
CA VAL A 67 3.28 8.99 2.95
C VAL A 67 4.02 7.75 2.46
N GLY A 68 3.62 6.57 2.92
CA GLY A 68 4.17 5.29 2.47
C GLY A 68 3.40 4.71 1.28
N LEU A 69 4.03 3.78 0.57
CA LEU A 69 3.43 3.01 -0.52
C LEU A 69 4.01 1.60 -0.53
N ALA A 70 3.13 0.61 -0.63
CA ALA A 70 3.50 -0.78 -0.88
C ALA A 70 2.74 -1.29 -2.10
N ILE A 71 3.44 -2.01 -2.98
CA ILE A 71 2.83 -2.68 -4.12
C ILE A 71 3.26 -4.15 -4.09
N CYS A 72 2.34 -5.07 -4.32
CA CYS A 72 2.66 -6.48 -4.54
C CYS A 72 1.96 -7.04 -5.78
N ASP A 73 2.52 -8.12 -6.31
CA ASP A 73 1.85 -8.96 -7.30
C ASP A 73 0.78 -9.86 -6.67
N GLY A 74 0.11 -10.67 -7.51
CA GLY A 74 -0.90 -11.65 -7.09
C GLY A 74 -0.37 -12.76 -6.17
N THR A 75 0.94 -12.96 -6.06
CA THR A 75 1.54 -13.92 -5.12
C THR A 75 1.72 -13.33 -3.72
N GLY A 76 1.51 -12.01 -3.58
CA GLY A 76 1.83 -11.25 -2.37
C GLY A 76 3.28 -10.82 -2.28
N THR A 77 4.08 -11.01 -3.34
CA THR A 77 5.48 -10.56 -3.39
C THR A 77 5.51 -9.05 -3.57
N LEU A 78 6.10 -8.35 -2.60
CA LEU A 78 6.25 -6.89 -2.68
C LEU A 78 7.21 -6.51 -3.82
N THR A 79 6.71 -5.77 -4.79
CA THR A 79 7.44 -5.27 -5.97
C THR A 79 7.90 -3.83 -5.80
N LEU A 80 7.21 -3.04 -4.98
CA LEU A 80 7.62 -1.67 -4.61
C LEU A 80 7.43 -1.44 -3.12
N ARG A 81 8.41 -0.76 -2.51
CA ARG A 81 8.41 -0.39 -1.09
C ARG A 81 8.84 1.05 -0.95
N LYS A 82 7.96 1.89 -0.44
CA LYS A 82 8.23 3.24 0.04
C LYS A 82 7.77 3.30 1.48
N SER A 83 8.70 3.15 2.41
CA SER A 83 8.38 3.15 3.84
C SER A 83 7.94 4.55 4.29
N VAL A 84 7.21 4.59 5.40
CA VAL A 84 6.93 5.80 6.18
C VAL A 84 7.35 5.52 7.62
N ASP A 85 7.77 6.56 8.32
CA ASP A 85 8.19 6.42 9.72
C ASP A 85 7.08 5.76 10.56
N GLY A 86 7.46 4.78 11.38
CA GLY A 86 6.55 3.94 12.17
C GLY A 86 5.82 2.82 11.41
N PHE A 87 5.92 2.74 10.08
CA PHE A 87 5.41 1.62 9.28
C PHE A 87 6.54 0.99 8.45
N ALA A 88 7.25 0.03 9.05
CA ALA A 88 8.32 -0.67 8.36
C ALA A 88 7.78 -1.70 7.35
N LEU A 89 8.31 -1.64 6.13
CA LEU A 89 8.07 -2.63 5.06
C LEU A 89 9.24 -3.63 5.02
N PRO A 90 9.00 -4.95 5.09
CA PRO A 90 10.07 -5.94 5.11
C PRO A 90 10.81 -5.94 3.76
N ARG A 91 12.15 -5.85 3.82
CA ARG A 91 13.00 -5.98 2.63
C ARG A 91 13.00 -7.42 2.10
N PHE A 92 13.02 -8.39 3.01
CA PHE A 92 13.04 -9.82 2.72
C PHE A 92 11.88 -10.54 3.42
N GLY A 93 11.43 -11.65 2.84
CA GLY A 93 10.33 -12.44 3.37
C GLY A 93 8.95 -11.80 3.13
N ALA A 94 7.93 -12.42 3.72
CA ALA A 94 6.54 -11.99 3.59
C ALA A 94 6.18 -10.87 4.58
N GLY A 95 5.34 -9.93 4.13
CA GLY A 95 4.67 -8.96 4.99
C GLY A 95 3.59 -9.60 5.87
N CYS A 96 3.07 -8.84 6.83
CA CYS A 96 1.96 -9.30 7.64
C CYS A 96 0.70 -9.50 6.78
N ALA A 97 0.15 -10.73 6.79
CA ALA A 97 -1.04 -11.10 6.03
C ALA A 97 -2.30 -10.28 6.39
N ARG A 98 -2.27 -9.55 7.52
CA ARG A 98 -3.37 -8.68 7.96
C ARG A 98 -3.39 -7.31 7.27
N TRP A 99 -2.37 -6.95 6.49
CA TRP A 99 -2.36 -5.67 5.79
C TRP A 99 -3.49 -5.57 4.76
N PRO A 100 -4.16 -4.40 4.63
CA PRO A 100 -5.17 -4.17 3.59
C PRO A 100 -4.69 -4.47 2.17
N LEU A 101 -3.38 -4.33 1.91
CA LEU A 101 -2.73 -4.71 0.66
C LEU A 101 -3.10 -6.14 0.22
N PHE A 102 -3.01 -7.11 1.13
CA PHE A 102 -3.29 -8.52 0.81
C PHE A 102 -4.78 -8.83 0.83
N GLN A 103 -5.55 -8.13 1.66
CA GLN A 103 -7.02 -8.23 1.64
C GLN A 103 -7.58 -7.80 0.28
N ALA A 104 -7.03 -6.75 -0.34
CA ALA A 104 -7.47 -6.28 -1.64
C ALA A 104 -7.29 -7.32 -2.76
N LEU A 105 -6.30 -8.22 -2.67
CA LEU A 105 -6.12 -9.33 -3.63
C LEU A 105 -7.31 -10.30 -3.62
N SER A 106 -7.94 -10.49 -2.46
CA SER A 106 -9.12 -11.36 -2.34
C SER A 106 -10.42 -10.72 -2.84
N ARG A 107 -10.38 -9.41 -3.14
CA ARG A 107 -11.54 -8.62 -3.59
C ARG A 107 -11.11 -7.65 -4.70
N PRO A 108 -10.72 -8.14 -5.88
CA PRO A 108 -10.26 -7.28 -6.96
C PRO A 108 -11.29 -6.23 -7.35
N ALA A 109 -10.82 -5.04 -7.74
CA ALA A 109 -11.63 -3.85 -8.04
C ALA A 109 -12.50 -3.31 -6.89
N GLN A 110 -12.41 -3.87 -5.67
CA GLN A 110 -13.06 -3.34 -4.48
C GLN A 110 -12.03 -2.67 -3.57
N PRO A 111 -12.04 -1.32 -3.44
CA PRO A 111 -11.13 -0.62 -2.54
C PRO A 111 -11.32 -1.06 -1.08
N VAL A 112 -10.21 -1.17 -0.36
CA VAL A 112 -10.18 -1.45 1.08
C VAL A 112 -9.59 -0.25 1.80
N SER A 113 -10.26 0.22 2.85
CA SER A 113 -9.73 1.24 3.76
C SER A 113 -9.78 0.69 5.18
N ALA A 114 -8.68 0.80 5.92
CA ALA A 114 -8.62 0.34 7.31
C ALA A 114 -7.62 1.16 8.11
N LEU A 115 -7.91 1.31 9.40
CA LEU A 115 -6.91 1.74 10.37
C LEU A 115 -6.02 0.55 10.72
N VAL A 116 -4.72 0.73 10.57
CA VAL A 116 -3.71 -0.28 10.91
C VAL A 116 -2.85 0.22 12.05
N GLU A 117 -2.72 -0.58 13.10
CA GLU A 117 -1.85 -0.27 14.23
C GLU A 117 -0.62 -1.18 14.21
N MET A 118 0.54 -0.54 14.10
CA MET A 118 1.84 -1.22 14.06
C MET A 118 2.42 -1.36 15.47
N PRO A 119 3.10 -2.47 15.79
CA PRO A 119 3.72 -2.68 17.08
C PRO A 119 4.94 -1.77 17.20
N GLY A 120 5.16 -1.19 18.38
CA GLY A 120 6.28 -0.29 18.63
C GLY A 120 6.25 0.25 20.05
N ARG A 121 7.22 1.11 20.41
CA ARG A 121 7.26 1.81 21.71
C ARG A 121 6.10 2.79 21.88
N LEU A 122 5.68 3.39 20.77
CA LEU A 122 4.50 4.25 20.70
C LEU A 122 3.52 3.56 19.75
N GLU A 123 2.27 3.40 20.20
CA GLU A 123 1.20 2.92 19.34
C GLU A 123 0.96 3.95 18.24
N ARG A 124 1.23 3.57 17.00
CA ARG A 124 1.00 4.42 15.84
C ARG A 124 -0.04 3.78 14.94
N ARG A 125 -1.05 4.57 14.62
CA ARG A 125 -2.13 4.19 13.72
C ARG A 125 -1.92 4.85 12.37
N PHE A 126 -2.20 4.08 11.35
CA PHE A 126 -2.08 4.48 9.96
C PHE A 126 -3.40 4.24 9.25
N LEU A 127 -3.83 5.21 8.44
CA LEU A 127 -4.88 4.98 7.47
C LEU A 127 -4.26 4.30 6.25
N CYS A 128 -4.59 3.02 6.07
CA CYS A 128 -4.15 2.23 4.93
C CYS A 128 -5.30 2.10 3.93
N ARG A 129 -5.05 2.51 2.70
CA ARG A 129 -6.01 2.43 1.58
C ARG A 129 -5.42 1.59 0.47
N ALA A 130 -6.09 0.52 0.08
CA ALA A 130 -5.59 -0.46 -0.88
C ALA A 130 -6.61 -0.76 -1.98
N ILE A 131 -6.12 -1.13 -3.15
CA ILE A 131 -6.90 -1.59 -4.29
C ILE A 131 -6.07 -2.62 -5.06
N SER A 132 -6.73 -3.67 -5.57
CA SER A 132 -6.12 -4.60 -6.51
C SER A 132 -6.81 -4.53 -7.87
N LEU A 133 -6.02 -4.43 -8.93
CA LEU A 133 -6.49 -4.32 -10.31
C LEU A 133 -5.69 -5.26 -11.22
N PRO A 134 -6.29 -5.76 -12.31
CA PRO A 134 -5.56 -6.53 -13.31
C PRO A 134 -4.58 -5.63 -14.06
N VAL A 135 -3.36 -6.13 -14.31
CA VAL A 135 -2.30 -5.42 -15.05
C VAL A 135 -1.93 -6.10 -16.36
N ALA A 136 -2.28 -7.37 -16.52
CA ALA A 136 -2.09 -8.13 -17.74
C ALA A 136 -3.12 -9.28 -17.82
N GLY A 137 -3.28 -9.84 -19.03
CA GLY A 137 -4.27 -10.87 -19.32
C GLY A 137 -5.49 -10.27 -20.01
N THR A 138 -5.46 -10.21 -21.34
CA THR A 138 -6.61 -9.81 -22.17
C THR A 138 -7.11 -11.03 -22.95
N GLY A 139 -8.41 -11.33 -22.85
CA GLY A 139 -9.05 -12.47 -23.51
C GLY A 139 -9.50 -13.56 -22.53
N PHE A 140 -10.37 -14.46 -23.00
CA PHE A 140 -11.01 -15.49 -22.17
C PHE A 140 -10.02 -16.51 -21.58
N ASP A 141 -8.90 -16.77 -22.28
CA ASP A 141 -7.93 -17.80 -21.89
C ASP A 141 -6.59 -17.21 -21.38
N ALA A 142 -6.48 -15.88 -21.32
CA ALA A 142 -5.24 -15.24 -20.90
C ALA A 142 -5.11 -15.32 -19.37
N PRO A 143 -3.93 -15.71 -18.84
CA PRO A 143 -3.73 -15.72 -17.40
C PRO A 143 -3.83 -14.30 -16.85
N LEU A 144 -4.81 -14.09 -15.98
CA LEU A 144 -5.06 -12.78 -15.38
C LEU A 144 -4.02 -12.52 -14.28
N VAL A 145 -3.26 -11.43 -14.44
CA VAL A 145 -2.26 -11.02 -13.47
C VAL A 145 -2.76 -9.80 -12.73
N TYR A 146 -2.77 -9.90 -11.41
CA TYR A 146 -3.17 -8.80 -10.52
C TYR A 146 -1.98 -8.11 -9.88
N GLU A 147 -2.13 -6.80 -9.70
CA GLU A 147 -1.28 -6.01 -8.82
C GLU A 147 -2.16 -5.40 -7.72
N SER A 148 -1.65 -5.36 -6.49
CA SER A 148 -2.27 -4.65 -5.37
C SER A 148 -1.41 -3.48 -4.96
N THR A 149 -2.01 -2.31 -4.80
CA THR A 149 -1.36 -1.07 -4.37
C THR A 149 -1.98 -0.61 -3.06
N MET A 150 -1.16 -0.31 -2.06
CA MET A 150 -1.58 0.21 -0.75
C MET A 150 -0.84 1.51 -0.41
N LEU A 151 -1.61 2.56 -0.17
CA LEU A 151 -1.17 3.83 0.38
C LEU A 151 -1.18 3.76 1.91
N ILE A 152 -0.19 4.37 2.55
CA ILE A 152 -0.02 4.37 4.01
C ILE A 152 0.16 5.81 4.47
N GLU A 153 -0.75 6.32 5.29
CA GLU A 153 -0.68 7.67 5.85
C GLU A 153 -0.90 7.61 7.36
N ALA A 154 -0.39 8.59 8.11
CA ALA A 154 -0.77 8.74 9.51
C ALA A 154 -2.30 8.82 9.62
N ALA A 155 -2.88 8.10 10.58
CA ALA A 155 -4.30 8.20 10.84
C ALA A 155 -4.64 9.62 11.35
N PRO A 156 -5.74 10.24 10.89
CA PRO A 156 -6.22 11.48 11.49
C PRO A 156 -6.73 11.22 12.92
N ASP A 157 -6.72 12.24 13.76
CA ASP A 157 -7.07 12.12 15.19
C ASP A 157 -8.52 11.63 15.39
N ASP A 158 -9.42 11.97 14.47
CA ASP A 158 -10.85 11.62 14.48
C ASP A 158 -11.17 10.30 13.74
N ALA A 159 -10.15 9.52 13.36
CA ALA A 159 -10.36 8.33 12.54
C ALA A 159 -11.13 7.20 13.24
N ALA A 160 -11.22 7.23 14.57
CA ALA A 160 -11.87 6.20 15.37
C ALA A 160 -13.35 6.05 14.98
N GLY A 161 -13.76 4.84 14.62
CA GLY A 161 -15.15 4.54 14.21
C GLY A 161 -15.48 4.84 12.75
N ARG A 162 -14.68 5.65 12.03
CA ARG A 162 -14.91 5.97 10.60
C ARG A 162 -14.50 4.85 9.65
N PHE A 163 -13.49 4.06 10.01
CA PHE A 163 -12.87 3.05 9.12
C PHE A 163 -12.96 1.62 9.67
N GLY A 164 -14.01 1.35 10.45
CA GLY A 164 -14.21 0.05 11.08
C GLY A 164 -13.22 -0.27 12.19
N PRO A 165 -13.07 -1.55 12.58
CA PRO A 165 -12.18 -1.96 13.65
C PRO A 165 -10.71 -1.77 13.26
N VAL A 166 -9.89 -1.37 14.23
CA VAL A 166 -8.45 -1.20 14.04
C VAL A 166 -7.78 -2.56 13.81
N VAL A 167 -7.09 -2.69 12.69
CA VAL A 167 -6.33 -3.88 12.31
C VAL A 167 -5.00 -3.89 13.05
N GLN A 168 -4.90 -4.82 13.99
CA GLN A 168 -3.68 -5.09 14.75
C GLN A 168 -2.70 -5.89 13.87
N ALA A 169 -1.77 -5.20 13.20
CA ALA A 169 -0.83 -5.79 12.25
C ALA A 169 0.61 -5.84 12.81
N GLY A 170 1.55 -6.33 12.02
CA GLY A 170 2.99 -6.30 12.31
C GLY A 170 3.79 -6.12 11.02
N VAL A 171 5.12 -6.18 11.11
CA VAL A 171 6.00 -6.13 9.92
C VAL A 171 6.06 -7.49 9.23
N SER A 172 6.44 -8.52 9.97
CA SER A 172 6.42 -9.93 9.57
C SER A 172 6.23 -10.82 10.80
N CYS A 173 5.82 -12.07 10.61
CA CYS A 173 5.49 -12.97 11.73
C CYS A 173 6.68 -13.20 12.67
N ARG A 174 7.87 -13.48 12.12
CA ARG A 174 9.10 -13.75 12.87
C ARG A 174 9.46 -12.68 13.89
N ILE A 175 9.18 -11.40 13.61
CA ILE A 175 9.53 -10.27 14.48
C ILE A 175 8.30 -9.52 15.01
N CYS A 176 7.12 -10.14 14.97
CA CYS A 176 5.90 -9.54 15.50
C CYS A 176 5.75 -9.90 16.98
N PRO A 177 5.72 -8.92 17.91
CA PRO A 177 5.59 -9.20 19.34
C PRO A 177 4.14 -9.55 19.76
N ARG A 178 3.16 -9.43 18.87
CA ARG A 178 1.74 -9.67 19.20
C ARG A 178 1.48 -11.15 19.49
N GLU A 179 0.86 -11.43 20.62
CA GLU A 179 0.42 -12.77 21.01
C GLU A 179 -0.97 -13.11 20.44
N GLY A 180 -1.33 -14.40 20.42
CA GLY A 180 -2.67 -14.86 20.03
C GLY A 180 -3.10 -14.52 18.59
N CYS A 181 -2.17 -14.19 17.69
CA CYS A 181 -2.50 -13.79 16.33
C CYS A 181 -2.90 -15.00 15.48
N ALA A 182 -4.19 -15.13 15.15
CA ALA A 182 -4.70 -16.20 14.29
C ALA A 182 -4.11 -16.21 12.86
N ALA A 183 -3.54 -15.09 12.40
CA ALA A 183 -2.89 -14.98 11.09
C ALA A 183 -1.39 -15.32 11.14
N ARG A 184 -0.86 -15.75 12.30
CA ARG A 184 0.57 -16.03 12.49
C ARG A 184 0.97 -17.27 11.67
N ARG A 185 1.93 -17.09 10.78
CA ARG A 185 2.46 -18.16 9.91
C ARG A 185 3.66 -18.89 10.50
N GLU A 186 4.44 -18.22 11.35
CA GLU A 186 5.62 -18.77 12.02
C GLU A 186 5.77 -18.18 13.43
N PRO A 187 6.43 -18.89 14.35
CA PRO A 187 6.73 -18.39 15.69
C PRO A 187 7.51 -17.07 15.64
N SER A 188 7.21 -16.16 16.57
CA SER A 188 8.01 -14.95 16.73
C SER A 188 9.23 -15.24 17.59
N ILE A 189 10.36 -14.66 17.22
CA ILE A 189 11.60 -14.70 18.03
C ILE A 189 11.56 -13.68 19.18
N LEU A 190 10.55 -12.81 19.22
CA LEU A 190 10.37 -11.78 20.24
C LEU A 190 9.37 -12.20 21.32
N SER A 191 8.37 -13.01 20.96
CA SER A 191 7.51 -13.65 21.95
C SER A 191 8.33 -14.74 22.63
N ALA A 192 8.35 -14.76 23.97
CA ALA A 192 8.92 -15.89 24.70
C ALA A 192 8.33 -17.18 24.12
N ALA A 193 9.20 -18.14 23.79
CA ALA A 193 8.78 -19.44 23.30
C ALA A 193 7.70 -19.98 24.25
N GLN A 194 6.49 -20.16 23.73
CA GLN A 194 5.45 -20.92 24.43
C GLN A 194 5.85 -22.39 24.39
#